data_AF-T1F078-F1
#
_entry.id   AF-T1F078-F1
#
_cell.length_a   1.000
_cell.length_b   1.000
_cell.length_c   1.000
_cell.angle_alpha   90.00
_cell.angle_beta   90.00
_cell.angle_gamma   90.00
#
_symmetry.space_group_name_H-M   'P 1'
#
loop_
_entity.id
_entity.type
_entity.pdbx_description
1 polymer ?
#
loop_
_entity_poly.entity_id
_entity_poly.type
_entity_poly.pdbx_seq_one_letter_code
_entity_poly.pdbx_strand_id
1 'polypeptide(L)'
;MMKESIQATSTKMDVINEREKRKNNIILYNMSEKENIKESVNKLLKEISGTDLGTEVVEISRLGKKSDEEKSRPVLVQFSNYTVKNLILNNCAKLKKSLNFNKVIINHDFSREDRISNRKILEEKKKEIGEKDDVSKWSFRLKGVPGDFYVIAFKKQNLLKSPNSNVGNNDLLLKLINDVLALPGETLMFGDFNFPDINWDTSSCEGNDERVENRFLDLLKDKFLIQHINHPARFRDGNSDHSILEFKVTGFCCSAMECDKKYCFDLSDYINFRNALGVSLQCKN
;
A
#
# COMPACT_ATOMS: atom_id res chain seq x y z
N MET A 1 -39.06 19.91 1.37
CA MET A 1 -37.93 20.56 0.67
C MET A 1 -36.97 21.31 1.60
N MET A 2 -37.33 22.44 2.24
CA MET A 2 -36.37 23.21 3.07
C MET A 2 -35.95 22.49 4.37
N LYS A 3 -36.90 21.84 5.08
CA LYS A 3 -36.60 21.05 6.29
C LYS A 3 -35.71 19.83 6.02
N GLU A 4 -35.93 19.15 4.91
CA GLU A 4 -35.10 18.00 4.49
C GLU A 4 -33.67 18.44 4.11
N SER A 5 -33.54 19.60 3.47
CA SER A 5 -32.24 20.19 3.12
C SER A 5 -31.45 20.62 4.35
N ILE A 6 -32.10 21.23 5.35
CA ILE A 6 -31.47 21.61 6.63
C ILE A 6 -31.02 20.35 7.40
N GLN A 7 -31.89 19.33 7.47
CA GLN A 7 -31.56 18.07 8.14
C GLN A 7 -30.37 17.37 7.47
N ALA A 8 -30.36 17.28 6.14
CA ALA A 8 -29.25 16.69 5.39
C ALA A 8 -27.93 17.44 5.60
N THR A 9 -27.98 18.78 5.71
CA THR A 9 -26.80 19.61 5.96
C THR A 9 -26.27 19.40 7.37
N SER A 10 -27.16 19.34 8.38
CA SER A 10 -26.79 19.04 9.77
C SER A 10 -26.09 17.68 9.87
N THR A 11 -26.65 16.64 9.26
CA THR A 11 -26.06 15.30 9.27
C THR A 11 -24.69 15.26 8.58
N LYS A 12 -24.50 16.00 7.47
CA LYS A 12 -23.18 16.11 6.82
C LYS A 12 -22.17 16.79 7.74
N MET A 13 -22.57 17.84 8.44
CA MET A 13 -21.70 18.55 9.39
C MET A 13 -21.28 17.66 10.55
N ASP A 14 -22.20 16.87 11.10
CA ASP A 14 -21.90 15.91 12.18
C ASP A 14 -20.86 14.87 11.76
N VAL A 15 -20.97 14.35 10.53
CA VAL A 15 -20.00 13.39 9.98
C VAL A 15 -18.61 14.03 9.80
N ILE A 16 -18.55 15.26 9.31
CA ILE A 16 -17.27 16.00 9.17
C ILE A 16 -16.64 16.22 10.54
N ASN A 17 -17.43 16.64 11.54
CA ASN A 17 -16.95 16.85 12.90
C ASN A 17 -16.45 15.55 13.54
N GLU A 18 -17.13 14.43 13.34
CA GLU A 18 -16.67 13.12 13.82
C GLU A 18 -15.37 12.68 13.14
N ARG A 19 -15.22 12.91 11.83
CA ARG A 19 -13.98 12.63 11.11
C ARG A 19 -12.82 13.45 11.65
N GLU A 20 -13.04 14.74 11.89
CA GLU A 20 -12.02 15.64 12.44
C GLU A 20 -11.55 15.21 13.83
N LYS A 21 -12.46 14.80 14.72
CA LYS A 21 -12.10 14.29 16.06
C LYS A 21 -11.27 13.01 16.01
N ARG A 22 -11.52 12.16 15.01
CA ARG A 22 -10.87 10.84 14.87
C ARG A 22 -9.64 10.88 13.96
N LYS A 23 -9.36 12.02 13.32
CA LYS A 23 -8.35 12.13 12.26
C LYS A 23 -6.96 11.73 12.74
N ASN A 24 -6.64 11.98 14.01
CA ASN A 24 -5.35 11.63 14.62
C ASN A 24 -5.38 10.31 15.42
N ASN A 25 -6.45 9.53 15.30
CA ASN A 25 -6.63 8.33 16.10
C ASN A 25 -6.33 7.05 15.32
N ILE A 26 -5.79 6.06 16.00
CA ILE A 26 -5.70 4.67 15.53
C ILE A 26 -6.37 3.74 16.53
N ILE A 27 -6.81 2.59 16.02
CA ILE A 27 -7.32 1.48 16.83
C ILE A 27 -6.36 0.30 16.70
N LEU A 28 -5.88 -0.19 17.84
CA LEU A 28 -5.09 -1.41 17.94
C LEU A 28 -6.00 -2.55 18.38
N TYR A 29 -5.95 -3.66 17.64
CA TYR A 29 -6.63 -4.91 17.99
C TYR A 29 -5.59 -5.95 18.42
N ASN A 30 -6.02 -6.93 19.21
CA ASN A 30 -5.20 -8.04 19.71
C ASN A 30 -4.04 -7.61 20.62
N MET A 31 -4.21 -6.51 21.37
CA MET A 31 -3.26 -6.09 22.41
C MET A 31 -3.53 -6.84 23.71
N SER A 32 -2.51 -7.49 24.30
CA SER A 32 -2.62 -8.24 25.56
C SER A 32 -3.26 -7.41 26.69
N GLU A 33 -4.30 -7.94 27.36
CA GLU A 33 -4.98 -7.29 28.51
C GLU A 33 -4.18 -7.40 29.82
N LYS A 34 -3.17 -8.27 29.87
CA LYS A 34 -2.41 -8.54 31.11
C LYS A 34 -1.33 -7.49 31.40
N GLU A 35 -0.88 -6.77 30.37
CA GLU A 35 0.23 -5.83 30.47
C GLU A 35 -0.26 -4.39 30.70
N ASN A 36 0.62 -3.55 31.24
CA ASN A 36 0.40 -2.12 31.28
C ASN A 36 0.26 -1.57 29.85
N ILE A 37 -0.95 -1.17 29.50
CA ILE A 37 -1.28 -0.71 28.15
C ILE A 37 -0.39 0.43 27.66
N LYS A 38 -0.05 1.40 28.51
CA LYS A 38 0.76 2.56 28.09
C LYS A 38 2.16 2.11 27.70
N GLU A 39 2.77 1.26 28.53
CA GLU A 39 4.10 0.70 28.26
C GLU A 39 4.10 -0.18 27.00
N SER A 40 3.11 -1.07 26.86
CA SER A 40 3.02 -1.97 25.70
C SER A 40 2.79 -1.20 24.41
N VAL A 41 1.94 -0.15 24.42
CA VAL A 41 1.74 0.73 23.27
C VAL A 41 3.01 1.51 22.95
N ASN A 42 3.70 2.08 23.93
CA ASN A 42 4.95 2.82 23.67
C ASN A 42 6.04 1.91 23.08
N LYS A 43 6.18 0.66 23.57
CA LYS A 43 7.07 -0.34 22.99
C LYS A 43 6.71 -0.64 21.53
N LEU A 44 5.43 -0.87 21.25
CA LEU A 44 4.93 -1.10 19.90
C LEU A 44 5.21 0.08 18.96
N LEU A 45 4.94 1.31 19.40
CA LEU A 45 5.18 2.52 18.60
C LEU A 45 6.67 2.74 18.32
N LYS A 46 7.53 2.46 19.30
CA LYS A 46 8.98 2.51 19.15
C LYS A 46 9.49 1.47 18.16
N GLU A 47 8.94 0.26 18.15
CA GLU A 47 9.32 -0.78 17.19
C GLU A 47 8.94 -0.40 15.74
N ILE A 48 7.80 0.28 15.55
CA ILE A 48 7.35 0.72 14.23
C ILE A 48 8.19 1.91 13.71
N SER A 49 8.39 2.91 14.56
CA SER A 49 9.01 4.18 14.19
C SER A 49 10.53 4.18 14.30
N GLY A 50 11.11 3.35 15.17
CA GLY A 50 12.53 3.35 15.52
C GLY A 50 12.91 4.41 16.57
N THR A 51 11.97 5.28 16.98
CA THR A 51 12.21 6.38 17.93
C THR A 51 11.17 6.36 19.04
N ASP A 52 11.45 7.04 20.15
CA ASP A 52 10.43 7.25 21.16
C ASP A 52 9.44 8.34 20.70
N LEU A 53 8.15 8.05 20.80
CA LEU A 53 7.05 8.93 20.40
C LEU A 53 6.18 9.37 21.58
N GLY A 54 6.66 9.17 22.82
CA GLY A 54 5.86 9.42 24.04
C GLY A 54 5.24 10.83 24.11
N THR A 55 5.93 11.87 23.63
CA THR A 55 5.42 13.26 23.62
C THR A 55 4.34 13.51 22.56
N GLU A 56 4.27 12.66 21.53
CA GLU A 56 3.30 12.77 20.43
C GLU A 56 1.99 12.03 20.72
N VAL A 57 1.95 11.22 21.79
CA VAL A 57 0.76 10.48 22.20
C VAL A 57 -0.01 11.29 23.23
N VAL A 58 -1.25 11.65 22.87
CA VAL A 58 -2.16 12.43 23.70
C VAL A 58 -2.94 11.51 24.65
N GLU A 59 -3.49 10.42 24.11
CA GLU A 59 -4.33 9.50 24.89
C GLU A 59 -4.09 8.04 24.48
N ILE A 60 -4.12 7.15 25.47
CA ILE A 60 -4.17 5.70 25.29
C ILE A 60 -5.27 5.15 26.20
N SER A 61 -6.28 4.51 25.61
CA SER A 61 -7.40 3.96 26.37
C SER A 61 -7.96 2.66 25.77
N ARG A 62 -8.44 1.75 26.62
CA ARG A 62 -9.17 0.55 26.19
C ARG A 62 -10.61 0.93 25.84
N LEU A 63 -11.10 0.46 24.70
CA LEU A 63 -12.48 0.69 24.28
C LEU A 63 -13.41 -0.40 24.80
N GLY A 64 -14.55 0.02 25.36
CA GLY A 64 -15.61 -0.87 25.80
C GLY A 64 -15.40 -1.49 27.19
N LYS A 65 -16.43 -2.21 27.65
CA LYS A 65 -16.44 -2.91 28.93
C LYS A 65 -15.58 -4.17 28.83
N LYS A 66 -14.85 -4.48 29.91
CA LYS A 66 -14.08 -5.73 30.00
C LYS A 66 -15.07 -6.89 30.01
N SER A 67 -14.93 -7.81 29.06
CA SER A 67 -15.68 -9.07 29.04
C SER A 67 -14.87 -10.17 29.70
N ASP A 68 -15.55 -11.21 30.17
CA ASP A 68 -14.89 -12.43 30.69
C ASP A 68 -14.36 -13.34 29.57
N GLU A 69 -14.73 -13.06 28.31
CA GLU A 69 -14.16 -13.74 27.14
C GLU A 69 -12.66 -13.46 26.98
N GLU A 70 -11.89 -14.42 26.47
CA GLU A 70 -10.46 -14.28 26.15
C GLU A 70 -10.13 -13.21 25.07
N LYS A 71 -11.12 -12.48 24.57
CA LYS A 71 -10.91 -11.43 23.57
C LYS A 71 -10.41 -10.16 24.25
N SER A 72 -9.22 -9.73 23.85
CA SER A 72 -8.70 -8.42 24.24
C SER A 72 -9.54 -7.29 23.66
N ARG A 73 -9.86 -6.28 24.47
CA ARG A 73 -10.53 -5.07 23.98
C ARG A 73 -9.64 -4.28 23.03
N PRO A 74 -10.21 -3.61 22.02
CA PRO A 74 -9.47 -2.68 21.20
C PRO A 74 -8.88 -1.54 22.04
N VAL A 75 -7.75 -1.00 21.58
CA VAL A 75 -7.07 0.13 22.21
C VAL A 75 -7.16 1.32 21.27
N LEU A 76 -7.70 2.44 21.78
CA LEU A 76 -7.60 3.74 21.14
C LEU A 76 -6.24 4.35 21.47
N VAL A 77 -5.57 4.88 20.45
CA VAL A 77 -4.41 5.75 20.61
C VAL A 77 -4.66 7.03 19.84
N GLN A 78 -4.61 8.15 20.55
CA GLN A 78 -4.75 9.49 19.97
C GLN A 78 -3.38 10.16 19.90
N PHE A 79 -3.03 10.68 18.72
CA PHE A 79 -1.80 11.44 18.50
C PHE A 79 -2.06 12.94 18.51
N SER A 80 -1.00 13.71 18.77
CA SER A 80 -0.95 15.16 18.68
C SER A 80 -1.26 15.64 17.26
N ASN A 81 -0.76 14.91 16.25
CA ASN A 81 -0.83 15.30 14.85
C ASN A 81 -1.04 14.11 13.90
N TYR A 82 -1.52 14.44 12.71
CA TYR A 82 -1.86 13.50 11.66
C TYR A 82 -0.62 12.84 11.03
N THR A 83 0.51 13.53 11.01
CA THR A 83 1.77 13.05 10.43
C THR A 83 2.31 11.85 11.18
N VAL A 84 2.29 11.88 12.51
CA VAL A 84 2.73 10.78 13.38
C VAL A 84 1.82 9.57 13.19
N LYS A 85 0.49 9.76 13.15
CA LYS A 85 -0.46 8.69 12.81
C LYS A 85 -0.10 8.01 11.50
N ASN A 86 0.12 8.79 10.43
CA ASN A 86 0.42 8.24 9.11
C ASN A 86 1.78 7.54 9.08
N LEU A 87 2.78 8.05 9.81
CA LEU A 87 4.05 7.37 9.98
C LEU A 87 3.85 5.95 10.55
N ILE A 88 3.02 5.82 11.59
CA ILE A 88 2.72 4.54 12.22
C ILE A 88 1.97 3.60 11.25
N LEU A 89 0.91 4.09 10.60
CA LEU A 89 0.13 3.27 9.68
C LEU A 89 0.95 2.81 8.46
N ASN A 90 1.83 3.66 7.94
CA ASN A 90 2.69 3.31 6.80
C ASN A 90 3.78 2.27 7.15
N ASN A 91 4.21 2.24 8.42
CA ASN A 91 5.27 1.35 8.87
C ASN A 91 4.77 0.11 9.65
N CYS A 92 3.47 -0.05 9.86
CA CYS A 92 2.91 -1.14 10.66
C CYS A 92 3.26 -2.54 10.13
N ALA A 93 3.61 -2.65 8.84
CA ALA A 93 4.08 -3.90 8.23
C ALA A 93 5.35 -4.46 8.89
N LYS A 94 6.16 -3.61 9.55
CA LYS A 94 7.34 -4.04 10.32
C LYS A 94 6.96 -4.99 11.46
N LEU A 95 5.76 -4.84 12.03
CA LEU A 95 5.30 -5.69 13.13
C LEU A 95 5.14 -7.16 12.73
N LYS A 96 5.01 -7.48 11.45
CA LYS A 96 4.89 -8.89 11.00
C LYS A 96 6.07 -9.76 11.45
N LYS A 97 7.25 -9.16 11.62
CA LYS A 97 8.47 -9.84 12.09
C LYS A 97 8.70 -9.68 13.60
N SER A 98 7.83 -8.93 14.27
CA SER A 98 7.90 -8.74 15.72
C SER A 98 7.66 -10.05 16.45
N LEU A 99 8.46 -10.34 17.47
CA LEU A 99 8.20 -11.49 18.35
C LEU A 99 6.97 -11.25 19.23
N ASN A 100 6.70 -9.99 19.58
CA ASN A 100 5.69 -9.63 20.58
C ASN A 100 4.41 -9.06 19.95
N PHE A 101 4.51 -8.43 18.77
CA PHE A 101 3.40 -7.67 18.17
C PHE A 101 2.96 -8.18 16.79
N ASN A 102 3.43 -9.34 16.33
CA ASN A 102 3.05 -9.90 15.02
C ASN A 102 1.55 -10.18 14.85
N LYS A 103 0.81 -10.32 15.95
CA LYS A 103 -0.65 -10.52 15.95
C LYS A 103 -1.44 -9.22 16.09
N VAL A 104 -0.77 -8.11 16.39
CA VAL A 104 -1.44 -6.81 16.57
C VAL A 104 -1.85 -6.26 15.22
N ILE A 105 -3.11 -5.82 15.14
CA ILE A 105 -3.67 -5.20 13.93
C ILE A 105 -3.89 -3.72 14.22
N ILE A 106 -3.41 -2.87 13.33
CA ILE A 106 -3.50 -1.41 13.44
C ILE A 106 -4.39 -0.89 12.33
N ASN A 107 -5.45 -0.16 12.68
CA ASN A 107 -6.37 0.48 11.75
C ASN A 107 -6.57 1.97 12.10
N HIS A 108 -7.11 2.73 11.15
CA HIS A 108 -7.67 4.05 11.45
C HIS A 108 -8.87 3.91 12.41
N ASP A 109 -9.06 4.91 13.28
CA ASP A 109 -10.34 5.12 13.96
C ASP A 109 -11.32 5.79 12.98
N PHE A 110 -12.28 5.01 12.49
CA PHE A 110 -13.27 5.47 11.53
C PHE A 110 -14.57 5.87 12.22
N SER A 111 -15.24 6.89 11.67
CA SER A 111 -16.63 7.21 12.04
C SER A 111 -17.55 6.02 11.79
N ARG A 112 -18.76 6.05 12.35
CA ARG A 112 -19.74 4.98 12.11
C ARG A 112 -20.11 4.91 10.62
N GLU A 113 -20.29 6.07 10.01
CA GLU A 113 -20.68 6.23 8.61
C GLU A 113 -19.57 5.72 7.68
N ASP A 114 -18.31 6.04 7.97
CA ASP A 114 -17.17 5.53 7.20
C ASP A 114 -17.04 4.01 7.34
N ARG A 115 -17.27 3.44 8.52
CA ARG A 115 -17.28 1.98 8.70
C ARG A 115 -18.38 1.30 7.89
N ILE A 116 -19.57 1.90 7.84
CA ILE A 116 -20.70 1.39 7.05
C ILE A 116 -20.38 1.50 5.56
N SER A 117 -19.94 2.67 5.11
CA SER A 117 -19.57 2.92 3.71
C SER A 117 -18.47 1.97 3.25
N ASN A 118 -17.38 1.85 4.01
CA ASN A 118 -16.25 0.98 3.70
C ASN A 118 -16.65 -0.49 3.66
N ARG A 119 -17.55 -0.93 4.54
CA ARG A 119 -18.10 -2.28 4.49
C ARG A 119 -18.93 -2.49 3.22
N LYS A 120 -19.79 -1.53 2.88
CA LYS A 120 -20.66 -1.60 1.72
C LYS A 120 -19.86 -1.76 0.43
N ILE A 121 -18.87 -0.88 0.18
CA ILE A 121 -18.05 -0.95 -1.04
C ILE A 121 -17.25 -2.26 -1.13
N LEU A 122 -16.82 -2.81 0.01
CA LEU A 122 -16.08 -4.07 0.05
C LEU A 122 -16.96 -5.28 -0.25
N GLU A 123 -18.18 -5.32 0.29
CA GLU A 123 -19.15 -6.37 -0.01
C GLU A 123 -19.68 -6.28 -1.45
N GLU A 124 -19.91 -5.08 -1.96
CA GLU A 124 -20.26 -4.87 -3.37
C GLU A 124 -19.16 -5.38 -4.30
N LYS A 125 -17.89 -5.07 -4.02
CA LYS A 125 -16.77 -5.56 -4.84
C LYS A 125 -16.60 -7.08 -4.76
N LYS A 126 -16.80 -7.68 -3.58
CA LYS A 126 -16.80 -9.14 -3.43
C LYS A 126 -17.93 -9.79 -4.22
N LYS A 127 -19.13 -9.20 -4.20
CA LYS A 127 -20.28 -9.69 -4.97
C LYS A 127 -20.00 -9.63 -6.47
N GLU A 128 -19.52 -8.49 -6.98
CA GLU A 128 -19.15 -8.31 -8.39
C GLU A 128 -18.13 -9.37 -8.86
N ILE A 129 -17.14 -9.70 -8.01
CA ILE A 129 -16.17 -10.75 -8.31
C ILE A 129 -16.79 -12.14 -8.19
N GLY A 130 -17.62 -12.38 -7.18
CA GLY A 130 -18.29 -13.67 -6.94
C GLY A 130 -19.23 -14.09 -8.06
N GLU A 131 -19.76 -13.14 -8.83
CA GLU A 131 -20.54 -13.40 -10.04
C GLU A 131 -19.67 -13.95 -11.20
N LYS A 132 -18.35 -13.75 -11.16
CA LYS A 132 -17.42 -14.06 -12.26
C LYS A 132 -16.33 -15.07 -11.89
N ASP A 133 -15.96 -15.19 -10.62
CA ASP A 133 -14.85 -16.01 -10.14
C ASP A 133 -15.02 -16.36 -8.66
N ASP A 134 -14.21 -17.30 -8.18
CA ASP A 134 -14.16 -17.69 -6.78
C ASP A 134 -13.48 -16.61 -5.93
N VAL A 135 -14.27 -15.90 -5.12
CA VAL A 135 -13.83 -14.83 -4.19
C VAL A 135 -12.69 -15.27 -3.26
N SER A 136 -12.59 -16.56 -2.92
CA SER A 136 -11.54 -17.08 -2.04
C SER A 136 -10.14 -16.89 -2.64
N LYS A 137 -10.06 -16.88 -3.98
CA LYS A 137 -8.85 -16.61 -4.77
C LYS A 137 -8.50 -15.13 -4.85
N TRP A 138 -9.23 -14.24 -4.18
CA TRP A 138 -9.00 -12.80 -4.22
C TRP A 138 -8.65 -12.25 -2.84
N SER A 139 -7.87 -11.18 -2.85
CA SER A 139 -7.57 -10.37 -1.69
C SER A 139 -8.10 -8.96 -1.93
N PHE A 140 -8.67 -8.36 -0.90
CA PHE A 140 -9.30 -7.05 -0.96
C PHE A 140 -8.61 -6.12 0.02
N ARG A 141 -8.34 -4.89 -0.42
CA ARG A 141 -7.76 -3.83 0.42
C ARG A 141 -8.51 -2.54 0.19
N LEU A 142 -8.86 -1.85 1.27
CA LEU A 142 -9.34 -0.48 1.23
C LEU A 142 -8.14 0.46 1.05
N LYS A 143 -8.27 1.44 0.14
CA LYS A 143 -7.27 2.46 -0.17
C LYS A 143 -7.94 3.81 -0.32
N GLY A 144 -7.19 4.88 -0.08
CA GLY A 144 -7.70 6.26 -0.04
C GLY A 144 -7.63 6.86 1.36
N VAL A 145 -8.40 7.92 1.57
CA VAL A 145 -8.45 8.69 2.82
C VAL A 145 -9.85 8.59 3.44
N PRO A 146 -10.00 8.87 4.75
CA PRO A 146 -11.31 8.93 5.40
C PRO A 146 -12.34 9.76 4.60
N GLY A 147 -13.41 9.10 4.17
CA GLY A 147 -14.48 9.69 3.36
C GLY A 147 -14.35 9.51 1.85
N ASP A 148 -13.20 9.05 1.36
CA ASP A 148 -12.93 8.79 -0.07
C ASP A 148 -12.11 7.50 -0.22
N PHE A 149 -12.70 6.40 0.25
CA PHE A 149 -12.11 5.07 0.12
C PHE A 149 -12.63 4.35 -1.12
N TYR A 150 -11.75 3.59 -1.72
CA TYR A 150 -12.05 2.63 -2.78
C TYR A 150 -11.46 1.26 -2.44
N VAL A 151 -11.98 0.22 -3.10
CA VAL A 151 -11.55 -1.16 -2.90
C VAL A 151 -10.64 -1.57 -4.05
N ILE A 152 -9.43 -1.97 -3.71
CA ILE A 152 -8.55 -2.71 -4.61
C ILE A 152 -8.80 -4.19 -4.38
N ALA A 153 -9.13 -4.91 -5.44
CA ALA A 153 -9.19 -6.37 -5.45
C ALA A 153 -8.05 -6.90 -6.33
N PHE A 154 -7.27 -7.82 -5.80
CA PHE A 154 -6.22 -8.49 -6.55
C PHE A 154 -6.36 -10.00 -6.36
N LYS A 155 -6.25 -10.72 -7.47
CA LYS A 155 -6.28 -12.18 -7.44
C LYS A 155 -5.02 -12.65 -6.71
N LYS A 156 -5.20 -13.50 -5.69
CA LYS A 156 -4.14 -14.25 -5.01
C LYS A 156 -3.52 -15.18 -6.04
N GLN A 157 -2.58 -14.64 -6.80
CA GLN A 157 -1.69 -15.45 -7.60
C GLN A 157 -0.48 -15.75 -6.73
N ASN A 158 -0.04 -17.01 -6.72
CA ASN A 158 1.31 -17.34 -6.31
C ASN A 158 2.24 -16.76 -7.37
N LEU A 159 2.54 -15.46 -7.30
CA LEU A 159 3.58 -14.81 -8.09
C LEU A 159 4.95 -15.20 -7.52
N LEU A 160 5.18 -16.50 -7.36
CA LEU A 160 6.52 -17.03 -7.38
C LEU A 160 6.84 -17.16 -8.88
N LYS A 161 7.81 -16.40 -9.37
CA LYS A 161 8.69 -16.95 -10.41
C LYS A 161 9.38 -18.15 -9.77
N SER A 162 8.70 -19.29 -9.78
CA SER A 162 9.38 -20.57 -9.66
C SER A 162 10.39 -20.63 -10.80
N PRO A 163 11.58 -21.21 -10.60
CA PRO A 163 12.54 -21.45 -11.69
C PRO A 163 11.95 -22.20 -12.90
N ASN A 164 10.72 -22.73 -12.78
CA ASN A 164 9.93 -23.31 -13.86
C ASN A 164 8.74 -22.40 -14.28
N SER A 165 9.00 -21.17 -14.74
CA SER A 165 7.95 -20.34 -15.35
C SER A 165 7.36 -21.04 -16.58
N ASN A 166 6.05 -21.24 -16.62
CA ASN A 166 5.34 -21.72 -17.81
C ASN A 166 4.58 -20.55 -18.48
N VAL A 167 4.21 -20.74 -19.75
CA VAL A 167 3.58 -19.69 -20.60
C VAL A 167 2.34 -19.06 -19.93
N GLY A 168 1.52 -19.85 -19.23
CA GLY A 168 0.31 -19.35 -18.56
C GLY A 168 0.58 -18.38 -17.39
N ASN A 169 1.69 -18.53 -16.67
CA ASN A 169 2.06 -17.60 -15.59
C ASN A 169 2.49 -16.23 -16.12
N ASN A 170 3.06 -16.20 -17.32
CA ASN A 170 3.56 -15.00 -17.97
C ASN A 170 2.41 -14.09 -18.46
N ASP A 171 1.36 -14.68 -19.05
CA ASP A 171 0.18 -13.93 -19.49
C ASP A 171 -0.53 -13.25 -18.31
N LEU A 172 -0.63 -13.95 -17.18
CA LEU A 172 -1.22 -13.42 -15.96
C LEU A 172 -0.41 -12.25 -15.39
N LEU A 173 0.92 -12.29 -15.49
CA LEU A 173 1.80 -11.21 -15.09
C LEU A 173 1.58 -9.95 -15.94
N LEU A 174 1.58 -10.09 -17.27
CA LEU A 174 1.35 -8.97 -18.20
C LEU A 174 -0.04 -8.35 -18.01
N LYS A 175 -1.05 -9.19 -17.77
CA LYS A 175 -2.40 -8.72 -17.45
C LYS A 175 -2.44 -7.94 -16.14
N LEU A 176 -1.80 -8.45 -15.09
CA LEU A 176 -1.74 -7.77 -13.79
C LEU A 176 -1.10 -6.39 -13.90
N ILE A 177 -0.02 -6.25 -14.67
CA ILE A 177 0.64 -4.96 -14.89
C ILE A 177 -0.32 -3.97 -15.58
N ASN A 178 -1.02 -4.41 -16.63
CA ASN A 178 -2.04 -3.59 -17.28
C ASN A 178 -3.17 -3.17 -16.32
N ASP A 179 -3.71 -4.11 -15.57
CA ASP A 179 -4.82 -3.86 -14.64
C ASP A 179 -4.40 -2.85 -13.54
N VAL A 180 -3.16 -2.95 -13.05
CA VAL A 180 -2.62 -2.04 -12.03
C VAL A 180 -2.39 -0.64 -12.58
N LEU A 181 -1.86 -0.51 -13.81
CA LEU A 181 -1.62 0.79 -14.45
C LEU A 181 -2.90 1.49 -14.92
N ALA A 182 -3.99 0.74 -15.09
CA ALA A 182 -5.31 1.31 -15.38
C ALA A 182 -5.99 1.93 -14.14
N LEU A 183 -5.45 1.72 -12.94
CA LEU A 183 -5.98 2.34 -11.73
C LEU A 183 -5.63 3.84 -11.68
N PRO A 184 -6.53 4.69 -11.16
CA PRO A 184 -6.27 6.12 -11.04
C PRO A 184 -5.14 6.41 -10.04
N GLY A 185 -4.26 7.35 -10.39
CA GLY A 185 -3.16 7.82 -9.55
C GLY A 185 -1.76 7.43 -10.06
N GLU A 186 -0.73 8.00 -9.45
CA GLU A 186 0.66 7.63 -9.74
C GLU A 186 0.97 6.23 -9.19
N THR A 187 1.44 5.34 -10.06
CA THR A 187 1.64 3.93 -9.72
C THR A 187 3.11 3.56 -9.84
N LEU A 188 3.68 3.10 -8.72
CA LEU A 188 5.06 2.62 -8.63
C LEU A 188 5.05 1.11 -8.39
N MET A 189 5.58 0.36 -9.37
CA MET A 189 5.66 -1.10 -9.30
C MET A 189 7.09 -1.53 -8.93
N PHE A 190 7.20 -2.45 -7.98
CA PHE A 190 8.45 -3.09 -7.57
C PHE A 190 8.29 -4.61 -7.69
N GLY A 191 9.25 -5.27 -8.33
CA GLY A 191 9.20 -6.71 -8.47
C GLY A 191 10.41 -7.30 -9.18
N ASP A 192 10.52 -8.62 -9.09
CA ASP A 192 11.49 -9.44 -9.80
C ASP A 192 10.91 -9.83 -11.17
N PHE A 193 11.06 -8.93 -12.15
CA PHE A 193 10.64 -9.15 -13.55
C PHE A 193 11.80 -9.68 -14.40
N ASN A 194 12.61 -10.58 -13.85
CA ASN A 194 13.78 -11.10 -14.56
C ASN A 194 13.41 -11.89 -15.82
N PHE A 195 13.69 -11.33 -17.00
CA PHE A 195 13.64 -12.00 -18.29
C PHE A 195 15.08 -12.05 -18.83
N PRO A 196 15.80 -13.17 -18.66
CA PRO A 196 17.24 -13.24 -18.91
C PRO A 196 17.61 -12.99 -20.38
N ASP A 197 16.68 -13.27 -21.30
CA ASP A 197 16.90 -13.14 -22.74
C ASP A 197 16.68 -11.71 -23.25
N ILE A 198 16.17 -10.80 -22.41
CA ILE A 198 16.04 -9.39 -22.79
C ILE A 198 17.41 -8.73 -22.72
N ASN A 199 17.84 -8.16 -23.84
CA ASN A 199 18.92 -7.19 -23.88
C ASN A 199 18.36 -5.82 -23.47
N TRP A 200 18.72 -5.38 -22.27
CA TRP A 200 18.25 -4.13 -21.70
C TRP A 200 18.94 -2.89 -22.28
N ASP A 201 20.17 -3.03 -22.78
CA ASP A 201 20.89 -1.92 -23.41
C ASP A 201 20.20 -1.51 -24.72
N THR A 202 19.68 -2.49 -25.47
CA THR A 202 18.96 -2.27 -26.72
C THR A 202 17.45 -2.32 -26.58
N SER A 203 16.93 -2.66 -25.39
CA SER A 203 15.50 -2.90 -25.14
C SER A 203 14.86 -3.86 -26.17
N SER A 204 15.54 -4.98 -26.43
CA SER A 204 15.14 -5.98 -27.43
C SER A 204 15.38 -7.41 -26.92
N CYS A 205 14.62 -8.37 -27.44
CA CYS A 205 14.88 -9.80 -27.26
C CYS A 205 14.82 -10.48 -28.63
N GLU A 206 15.70 -11.46 -28.87
CA GLU A 206 15.66 -12.24 -30.12
C GLU A 206 14.42 -13.13 -30.17
N GLY A 207 13.95 -13.46 -31.38
CA GLY A 207 12.77 -14.31 -31.60
C GLY A 207 11.51 -13.53 -31.99
N ASN A 208 10.37 -14.20 -32.00
CA ASN A 208 9.10 -13.65 -32.49
C ASN A 208 8.37 -12.79 -31.44
N ASP A 209 7.38 -12.03 -31.89
CA ASP A 209 6.58 -11.12 -31.05
C ASP A 209 5.66 -11.86 -30.06
N GLU A 210 5.44 -13.16 -30.22
CA GLU A 210 4.62 -13.95 -29.30
C GLU A 210 5.38 -14.33 -28.01
N ARG A 211 6.71 -14.23 -28.03
CA ARG A 211 7.54 -14.43 -26.84
C ARG A 211 7.13 -13.48 -25.71
N VAL A 212 7.11 -14.00 -24.48
CA VAL A 212 6.78 -13.19 -23.29
C VAL A 212 7.72 -11.99 -23.16
N GLU A 213 9.01 -12.16 -23.50
CA GLU A 213 10.01 -11.10 -23.40
C GLU A 213 9.67 -9.93 -24.32
N ASN A 214 9.30 -10.22 -25.58
CA ASN A 214 8.91 -9.22 -26.55
C ASN A 214 7.57 -8.56 -26.16
N ARG A 215 6.58 -9.34 -25.74
CA ARG A 215 5.30 -8.81 -25.22
C ARG A 215 5.45 -7.96 -23.97
N PHE A 216 6.43 -8.29 -23.11
CA PHE A 216 6.77 -7.50 -21.94
C PHE A 216 7.43 -6.19 -22.36
N LEU A 217 8.40 -6.21 -23.28
CA LEU A 217 9.03 -5.01 -23.83
C LEU A 217 8.01 -4.08 -24.49
N ASP A 218 7.06 -4.62 -25.25
CA ASP A 218 6.00 -3.85 -25.88
C ASP A 218 5.08 -3.22 -24.83
N LEU A 219 4.72 -3.98 -23.78
CA LEU A 219 3.97 -3.44 -22.66
C LEU A 219 4.71 -2.28 -21.96
N LEU A 220 6.03 -2.41 -21.76
CA LEU A 220 6.84 -1.34 -21.18
C LEU A 220 6.82 -0.09 -22.08
N LYS A 221 6.97 -0.26 -23.39
CA LYS A 221 6.94 0.84 -24.37
C LYS A 221 5.57 1.51 -24.42
N ASP A 222 4.50 0.74 -24.57
CA ASP A 222 3.12 1.21 -24.68
C ASP A 222 2.66 1.98 -23.43
N LYS A 223 3.16 1.57 -22.26
CA LYS A 223 2.80 2.18 -20.97
C LYS A 223 3.86 3.16 -20.46
N PHE A 224 4.86 3.49 -21.28
CA PHE A 224 5.96 4.40 -20.94
C PHE A 224 6.66 4.03 -19.62
N LEU A 225 6.77 2.73 -19.35
CA LEU A 225 7.40 2.19 -18.15
C LEU A 225 8.90 2.16 -18.37
N ILE A 226 9.62 2.89 -17.52
CA ILE A 226 11.08 2.97 -17.58
C ILE A 226 11.66 2.01 -16.55
N GLN A 227 12.63 1.20 -16.95
CA GLN A 227 13.48 0.44 -16.05
C GLN A 227 14.60 1.34 -15.53
N HIS A 228 14.72 1.48 -14.21
CA HIS A 228 15.75 2.34 -13.61
C HIS A 228 17.04 1.62 -13.20
N ILE A 229 17.05 0.29 -13.12
CA ILE A 229 18.25 -0.47 -12.76
C ILE A 229 18.65 -1.24 -14.01
N ASN A 230 19.86 -1.03 -14.50
CA ASN A 230 20.42 -1.68 -15.69
C ASN A 230 21.67 -2.51 -15.36
N HIS A 231 21.87 -2.81 -14.07
CA HIS A 231 23.01 -3.58 -13.59
C HIS A 231 22.57 -4.71 -12.65
N PRO A 232 23.39 -5.76 -12.47
CA PRO A 232 23.17 -6.80 -11.46
C PRO A 232 23.00 -6.22 -10.04
N ALA A 233 21.93 -6.57 -9.31
CA ALA A 233 21.59 -6.10 -7.96
C ALA A 233 21.63 -7.15 -6.81
N ARG A 234 22.14 -8.39 -7.00
CA ARG A 234 22.39 -9.41 -5.93
C ARG A 234 23.73 -10.07 -6.18
N PHE A 235 24.67 -9.88 -5.28
CA PHE A 235 25.86 -10.70 -5.21
C PHE A 235 25.55 -11.96 -4.40
N ARG A 236 25.70 -13.15 -5.00
CA ARG A 236 25.80 -14.42 -4.26
C ARG A 236 27.26 -14.84 -4.27
N ASP A 237 27.82 -15.12 -3.10
CA ASP A 237 29.19 -15.58 -2.98
C ASP A 237 29.44 -16.82 -3.85
N GLY A 238 30.41 -16.72 -4.76
CA GLY A 238 30.97 -17.87 -5.48
C GLY A 238 30.44 -18.16 -6.89
N ASN A 239 29.48 -17.41 -7.42
CA ASN A 239 29.10 -17.50 -8.85
C ASN A 239 29.17 -16.11 -9.48
N SER A 240 30.14 -15.91 -10.38
CA SER A 240 30.27 -14.71 -11.21
C SER A 240 29.21 -14.62 -12.31
N ASP A 241 28.26 -15.55 -12.34
CA ASP A 241 27.31 -15.69 -13.42
C ASP A 241 25.85 -15.71 -12.95
N HIS A 242 25.19 -14.64 -13.37
CA HIS A 242 23.81 -14.54 -13.80
C HIS A 242 22.75 -14.32 -12.72
N SER A 243 22.16 -13.13 -12.88
CA SER A 243 20.72 -12.85 -12.93
C SER A 243 20.18 -11.97 -11.81
N ILE A 244 20.37 -10.66 -11.97
CA ILE A 244 19.65 -9.73 -11.13
C ILE A 244 19.26 -8.47 -11.87
N LEU A 245 17.97 -8.16 -11.80
CA LEU A 245 17.42 -6.88 -12.16
C LEU A 245 16.25 -6.59 -11.22
N GLU A 246 16.43 -5.61 -10.34
CA GLU A 246 15.32 -5.01 -9.61
C GLU A 246 14.67 -3.97 -10.53
N PHE A 247 13.38 -4.06 -10.79
CA PHE A 247 12.70 -3.00 -11.54
C PHE A 247 12.17 -1.97 -10.56
N LYS A 248 12.58 -0.71 -10.74
CA LYS A 248 11.74 0.44 -10.40
C LYS A 248 11.01 0.77 -11.69
N VAL A 249 9.69 0.67 -11.71
CA VAL A 249 8.87 1.11 -12.85
C VAL A 249 7.98 2.25 -12.36
N THR A 250 8.24 3.46 -12.84
CA THR A 250 7.44 4.65 -12.54
C THR A 250 6.39 4.80 -13.64
N GLY A 251 5.14 4.51 -13.33
CA GLY A 251 4.02 4.81 -14.21
C GLY A 251 3.49 6.21 -13.88
N PHE A 252 3.72 7.17 -14.77
CA PHE A 252 3.04 8.47 -14.72
C PHE A 252 1.83 8.41 -15.66
N CYS A 253 0.62 8.54 -15.12
CA CYS A 253 -0.50 9.06 -15.91
C CYS A 253 -0.30 10.58 -16.03
N CYS A 254 0.66 11.00 -16.85
CA CYS A 254 0.80 12.40 -17.21
C CYS A 254 0.04 12.60 -18.53
N SER A 255 -0.95 13.48 -18.54
CA SER A 255 -1.41 14.07 -19.80
C SER A 255 -0.19 14.68 -20.46
N ALA A 256 0.12 14.26 -21.69
CA ALA A 256 1.32 14.63 -22.42
C ALA A 256 1.54 16.14 -22.44
N MET A 257 2.31 16.66 -21.49
CA MET A 257 3.07 17.91 -21.57
C MET A 257 3.85 18.07 -20.26
N GLU A 258 5.15 18.34 -20.40
CA GLU A 258 6.08 18.74 -19.34
C GLU A 258 6.58 17.63 -18.39
N CYS A 259 7.51 16.80 -18.87
CA CYS A 259 8.57 16.27 -18.00
C CYS A 259 9.86 16.06 -18.80
N ASP A 260 10.52 17.15 -19.18
CA ASP A 260 11.96 17.15 -19.44
C ASP A 260 12.68 17.13 -18.08
N LYS A 261 12.95 15.94 -17.54
CA LYS A 261 14.04 15.70 -16.57
C LYS A 261 14.22 14.21 -16.29
N LYS A 262 15.42 13.71 -16.64
CA LYS A 262 15.90 12.37 -16.29
C LYS A 262 16.42 12.38 -14.84
N TYR A 263 15.96 11.44 -14.02
CA TYR A 263 16.54 11.18 -12.70
C TYR A 263 16.81 9.68 -12.54
N CYS A 264 18.04 9.32 -12.17
CA CYS A 264 18.50 7.96 -11.88
C CYS A 264 19.11 7.99 -10.48
N PHE A 265 18.64 7.16 -9.53
CA PHE A 265 19.21 7.12 -8.18
C PHE A 265 19.13 5.73 -7.52
N ASP A 266 20.27 5.37 -6.92
CA ASP A 266 20.63 4.17 -6.13
C ASP A 266 19.88 4.08 -4.78
N LEU A 267 19.80 2.84 -4.27
CA LEU A 267 19.13 2.36 -3.05
C LEU A 267 19.40 3.15 -1.75
N SER A 268 20.49 3.93 -1.70
CA SER A 268 20.92 4.65 -0.50
C SER A 268 20.19 5.98 -0.25
N ASP A 269 19.40 6.44 -1.23
CA ASP A 269 18.88 7.81 -1.24
C ASP A 269 17.34 7.94 -1.18
N TYR A 270 16.64 6.89 -0.73
CA TYR A 270 15.17 6.89 -0.60
C TYR A 270 14.62 8.03 0.27
N ILE A 271 15.35 8.42 1.32
CA ILE A 271 14.96 9.53 2.21
C ILE A 271 15.10 10.88 1.49
N ASN A 272 16.16 11.07 0.71
CA ASN A 272 16.35 12.30 -0.07
C ASN A 272 15.41 12.37 -1.27
N PHE A 273 15.07 11.24 -1.90
CA PHE A 273 14.01 11.16 -2.93
C PHE A 273 12.64 11.59 -2.37
N ARG A 274 12.28 11.12 -1.17
CA ARG A 274 11.04 11.54 -0.49
C ARG A 274 11.04 13.03 -0.16
N ASN A 275 12.19 13.58 0.24
CA ASN A 275 12.34 15.01 0.52
C ASN A 275 12.28 15.85 -0.77
N ALA A 276 12.88 15.40 -1.87
CA ALA A 276 12.87 16.09 -3.16
C ALA A 276 11.47 16.13 -3.79
N LEU A 277 10.69 15.04 -3.72
CA LEU A 277 9.28 15.01 -4.12
C LEU A 277 8.40 15.94 -3.26
N GLY A 278 8.72 16.08 -1.97
CA GLY A 278 8.05 17.01 -1.06
C GLY A 278 8.29 18.49 -1.42
N VAL A 279 9.48 18.82 -1.93
CA VAL A 279 9.83 20.19 -2.36
C VAL A 279 9.24 20.53 -3.73
N SER A 280 9.17 19.57 -4.66
CA SER A 280 8.60 19.82 -6.01
C SER A 280 7.06 20.00 -5.99
N LEU A 281 6.37 19.38 -5.03
CA LEU A 281 4.92 19.54 -4.84
C LEU A 281 4.54 20.84 -4.11
N GLN A 282 5.50 21.54 -3.52
CA GLN A 282 5.29 22.88 -2.92
C GLN A 282 5.51 24.03 -3.91
N CYS A 283 6.09 23.76 -5.08
CA CYS A 283 6.29 24.75 -6.14
C CYS A 283 5.21 24.65 -7.23
N LYS A 284 3.93 24.58 -6.85
CA LYS A 284 2.78 24.91 -7.71
C LYS A 284 1.68 25.52 -6.84
N ASN A 285 1.89 26.78 -6.43
CA ASN A 285 0.79 27.74 -6.32
C ASN A 285 0.71 28.49 -7.64
#